data_AF-A0A7C7ZSV8-F1
#
_entry.id   AF-A0A7C7ZSV8-F1
#
_cell.length_a   1.000
_cell.length_b   1.000
_cell.length_c   1.000
_cell.angle_alpha   90.00
_cell.angle_beta   90.00
_cell.angle_gamma   90.00
#
_symmetry.space_group_name_H-M   'P 1'
#
loop_
_entity.id
_entity.type
_entity.pdbx_description
1 polymer ?
#
loop_
_entity_poly.entity_id
_entity_poly.type
_entity_poly.pdbx_seq_one_letter_code
_entity_poly.pdbx_strand_id
1 'polypeptide(L)'
;MMRFNTFDLVIMPDTFNDIPLERNPVLDFLNHLPMSVRRHMIFVLFGESLKSNDRMMGFTMSANVVVNSQDLGKITDILMPAISDHQMLYRIFSNTLEELGKI
;
A
#
# COMPACT_ATOMS: atom_id res chain seq x y z
N MET A 1 5.38 4.18 -20.42
CA MET A 1 5.03 5.49 -19.81
C MET A 1 3.81 5.30 -18.92
N MET A 2 3.99 5.26 -17.60
CA MET A 2 2.88 5.27 -16.63
C MET A 2 2.39 6.71 -16.52
N ARG A 3 1.32 7.05 -17.26
CA ARG A 3 0.67 8.37 -17.27
C ARG A 3 -0.65 8.24 -16.52
N PHE A 4 -0.78 8.95 -15.41
CA PHE A 4 -2.04 9.38 -14.76
C PHE A 4 -3.17 8.35 -14.62
N ASN A 5 -2.92 7.24 -13.93
CA ASN A 5 -3.94 6.74 -13.01
C ASN A 5 -3.43 7.02 -11.60
N THR A 6 -4.23 7.68 -10.78
CA THR A 6 -4.10 7.53 -9.32
C THR A 6 -4.10 6.03 -9.06
N PHE A 7 -2.95 5.50 -8.63
CA PHE A 7 -2.85 4.08 -8.32
C PHE A 7 -3.53 3.87 -6.98
N ASP A 8 -4.85 3.67 -6.99
CA ASP A 8 -5.61 3.43 -5.76
C ASP A 8 -5.11 2.16 -5.03
N LEU A 9 -4.53 1.22 -5.78
CA LEU A 9 -4.02 -0.06 -5.29
C LEU A 9 -2.73 -0.50 -6.02
N VAL A 10 -1.68 -0.79 -5.27
CA VAL A 10 -0.41 -1.36 -5.74
C VAL A 10 -0.19 -2.68 -4.98
N ILE A 11 0.02 -3.78 -5.70
CA ILE A 11 0.29 -5.10 -5.11
C ILE A 11 1.68 -5.57 -5.56
N MET A 12 2.54 -5.95 -4.63
CA MET A 12 3.90 -6.41 -4.89
C MET A 12 4.18 -7.76 -4.21
N PRO A 13 4.79 -8.73 -4.92
CA PRO A 13 5.26 -9.97 -4.32
C PRO A 13 6.54 -9.76 -3.49
N ASP A 14 6.69 -10.51 -2.40
CA ASP A 14 7.83 -10.46 -1.46
C ASP A 14 9.17 -10.87 -2.07
N THR A 15 9.12 -11.73 -3.08
CA THR A 15 10.26 -12.36 -3.76
C THR A 15 10.48 -11.82 -5.17
N PHE A 16 10.03 -10.59 -5.45
CA PHE A 16 10.19 -9.99 -6.76
C PHE A 16 11.67 -9.97 -7.19
N ASN A 17 12.00 -10.76 -8.21
CA ASN A 17 13.32 -10.86 -8.81
C ASN A 17 14.43 -11.39 -7.87
N ASP A 18 14.07 -12.23 -6.88
CA ASP A 18 14.97 -12.78 -5.84
C ASP A 18 15.71 -11.71 -5.01
N ILE A 19 15.20 -10.47 -5.01
CA ILE A 19 15.76 -9.37 -4.22
C ILE A 19 15.04 -9.34 -2.87
N PRO A 20 15.78 -9.36 -1.74
CA PRO A 20 15.17 -9.18 -0.43
C PRO A 20 14.38 -7.87 -0.36
N LEU A 21 13.24 -7.86 0.34
CA LEU A 21 12.36 -6.69 0.49
C LEU A 21 13.13 -5.40 0.85
N GLU A 22 14.06 -5.49 1.78
CA GLU A 22 14.90 -4.37 2.24
C GLU A 22 15.75 -3.71 1.15
N ARG A 23 16.01 -4.41 0.04
CA ARG A 23 16.83 -3.95 -1.09
C ARG A 23 16.02 -3.83 -2.37
N ASN A 24 14.70 -3.98 -2.29
CA ASN A 24 13.85 -3.99 -3.48
C ASN A 24 13.74 -2.55 -4.03
N PRO A 25 14.16 -2.30 -5.28
CA PRO A 25 14.15 -0.94 -5.85
C PRO A 25 12.73 -0.40 -6.05
N VAL A 26 11.73 -1.27 -6.17
CA VAL A 26 10.33 -0.84 -6.25
C VAL A 26 9.85 -0.38 -4.88
N LEU A 27 10.21 -1.09 -3.81
CA LEU A 27 9.88 -0.69 -2.45
C LEU A 27 10.56 0.65 -2.09
N ASP A 28 11.84 0.78 -2.44
CA ASP A 28 12.60 2.01 -2.28
C ASP A 28 11.95 3.18 -3.03
N PHE A 29 11.56 2.97 -4.29
CA PHE A 29 10.85 3.98 -5.08
C PHE A 29 9.52 4.40 -4.42
N LEU A 30 8.71 3.45 -3.97
CA LEU A 30 7.42 3.72 -3.31
C LEU A 30 7.61 4.51 -2.00
N ASN A 31 8.67 4.21 -1.25
CA ASN A 31 9.01 4.88 0.01
C ASN A 31 9.50 6.32 -0.20
N HIS A 32 10.09 6.61 -1.36
CA HIS A 32 10.57 7.94 -1.74
C HIS A 32 9.55 8.75 -2.56
N LEU A 33 8.35 8.23 -2.81
CA LEU A 33 7.31 9.00 -3.48
C LEU A 33 6.92 10.24 -2.66
N PRO A 34 6.67 11.38 -3.32
CA PRO A 34 6.09 12.54 -2.65
C PRO A 34 4.82 12.17 -1.90
N MET A 35 4.61 12.73 -0.70
CA MET A 35 3.43 12.43 0.10
C MET A 35 2.11 12.77 -0.60
N SER A 36 2.12 13.73 -1.54
CA SER A 36 0.97 14.03 -2.39
C SER A 36 0.56 12.85 -3.28
N VAL A 37 1.46 11.92 -3.58
CA VAL A 37 1.18 10.69 -4.33
C VAL A 37 0.98 9.51 -3.37
N ARG A 38 1.86 9.34 -2.36
CA ARG A 38 1.81 8.19 -1.43
C ARG A 38 0.50 8.07 -0.65
N ARG A 39 -0.17 9.18 -0.34
CA ARG A 39 -1.47 9.23 0.38
C ARG A 39 -2.68 8.84 -0.48
N HIS A 40 -2.52 8.74 -1.80
CA HIS A 40 -3.59 8.34 -2.70
C HIS A 40 -3.50 6.86 -3.10
N MET A 41 -2.67 6.07 -2.43
CA MET A 41 -2.42 4.68 -2.80
C MET A 41 -2.45 3.73 -1.61
N ILE A 42 -3.07 2.57 -1.83
CA ILE A 42 -2.96 1.41 -0.96
C ILE A 42 -1.85 0.52 -1.48
N PHE A 43 -0.83 0.29 -0.67
CA PHE A 43 0.24 -0.64 -0.98
C PHE A 43 0.06 -1.97 -0.25
N VAL A 44 0.01 -3.06 -1.01
CA VAL A 44 -0.15 -4.43 -0.53
C VAL A 44 1.13 -5.21 -0.82
N LEU A 45 1.72 -5.78 0.23
CA LEU A 45 2.75 -6.80 0.09
C LEU A 45 2.12 -8.19 0.14
N PHE A 46 2.51 -9.05 -0.79
CA PHE A 46 1.97 -10.40 -0.96
C PHE A 46 3.09 -11.43 -1.03
N GLY A 47 2.95 -12.60 -0.42
CA GLY A 47 3.97 -13.64 -0.55
C GLY A 47 3.84 -14.80 0.42
N GLU A 48 4.57 -15.88 0.18
CA GLU A 48 4.49 -17.09 1.00
C GLU A 48 5.22 -16.93 2.35
N SER A 49 6.23 -16.07 2.42
CA SER A 49 7.00 -15.81 3.65
C SER A 49 6.30 -14.86 4.62
N LEU A 50 5.22 -14.22 4.16
CA LEU A 50 4.53 -13.15 4.87
C LEU A 50 3.45 -13.70 5.80
N LYS A 51 3.25 -13.08 6.96
CA LYS A 51 2.07 -13.38 7.78
C LYS A 51 0.95 -12.39 7.47
N SER A 52 -0.21 -12.89 7.03
CA SER A 52 -1.37 -12.04 6.74
C SER A 52 -1.73 -11.16 7.95
N ASN A 53 -2.03 -9.88 7.70
CA ASN A 53 -2.33 -8.88 8.74
C ASN A 53 -1.20 -8.62 9.75
N ASP A 54 0.06 -8.95 9.42
CA ASP A 54 1.20 -8.52 10.21
C ASP A 54 1.41 -7.01 10.05
N ARG A 55 0.85 -6.26 11.00
CA ARG A 55 0.93 -4.80 11.03
C ARG A 55 2.36 -4.29 11.26
N MET A 56 3.19 -5.05 11.97
CA MET A 56 4.57 -4.63 12.25
C MET A 56 5.38 -4.72 10.96
N MET A 57 5.27 -5.83 10.24
CA MET A 57 5.92 -5.98 8.94
C MET A 57 5.41 -4.96 7.91
N GLY A 58 4.09 -4.74 7.87
CA GLY A 58 3.49 -3.70 7.03
C GLY A 58 4.08 -2.33 7.33
N PHE A 59 4.16 -1.95 8.60
CA PHE A 59 4.76 -0.69 9.02
C PHE A 59 6.24 -0.58 8.63
N THR A 60 7.05 -1.60 8.90
CA THR A 60 8.49 -1.61 8.55
C THR A 60 8.71 -1.42 7.05
N MET A 61 7.85 -2.01 6.22
CA MET A 61 7.95 -1.92 4.76
C MET A 61 7.11 -0.78 4.17
N SER A 62 6.54 0.10 5.00
CA SER A 62 5.60 1.14 4.56
C SER A 62 4.45 0.63 3.68
N ALA A 63 4.00 -0.61 3.91
CA ALA A 63 2.83 -1.21 3.29
C ALA A 63 1.58 -1.03 4.15
N ASN A 64 0.44 -0.85 3.48
CA ASN A 64 -0.86 -0.73 4.15
C ASN A 64 -1.34 -2.09 4.64
N VAL A 65 -1.02 -3.16 3.92
CA VAL A 65 -1.36 -4.53 4.31
C VAL A 65 -0.35 -5.54 3.78
N VAL A 66 -0.19 -6.62 4.52
CA VAL A 66 0.67 -7.76 4.21
C VAL A 66 -0.22 -8.99 4.11
N VAL A 67 -0.08 -9.78 3.05
CA VAL A 67 -0.96 -10.91 2.70
C VAL A 67 -0.14 -12.15 2.40
N ASN A 68 -0.42 -13.26 3.09
CA ASN A 68 0.13 -14.55 2.73
C ASN A 68 -0.56 -15.12 1.49
N SER A 69 0.18 -15.76 0.58
CA SER A 69 -0.39 -16.40 -0.61
C SER A 69 -1.45 -17.45 -0.32
N GLN A 70 -1.39 -18.13 0.83
CA GLN A 70 -2.39 -19.10 1.29
C GLN A 70 -3.74 -18.44 1.64
N ASP A 71 -3.74 -17.16 2.01
CA ASP A 71 -4.93 -16.40 2.38
C ASP A 71 -5.51 -15.58 1.21
N LEU A 72 -4.99 -15.77 -0.02
CA LEU A 72 -5.45 -15.00 -1.19
C LEU A 72 -6.95 -15.18 -1.46
N GLY A 73 -7.53 -16.34 -1.12
CA GLY A 73 -8.98 -16.57 -1.19
C GLY A 73 -9.81 -15.67 -0.27
N LYS A 74 -9.20 -15.04 0.73
CA LYS A 74 -9.81 -14.10 1.69
C LYS A 74 -9.29 -12.67 1.50
N ILE A 75 -8.67 -12.36 0.36
CA ILE A 75 -8.04 -11.05 0.13
C ILE A 75 -9.03 -9.90 0.29
N THR A 76 -10.29 -10.08 -0.09
CA THR A 76 -11.34 -9.05 0.09
C THR A 76 -11.56 -8.72 1.56
N ASP A 77 -11.65 -9.75 2.41
CA ASP A 77 -11.86 -9.58 3.86
C ASP A 77 -10.66 -8.91 4.55
N ILE A 78 -9.46 -9.09 3.98
CA ILE A 78 -8.22 -8.49 4.46
C ILE A 78 -8.08 -7.04 3.96
N LEU A 79 -8.41 -6.79 2.69
CA LEU A 79 -8.17 -5.52 2.02
C LEU A 79 -9.24 -4.47 2.33
N MET A 80 -10.51 -4.87 2.46
CA MET A 80 -11.62 -3.94 2.73
C MET A 80 -11.42 -3.12 4.02
N PRO A 81 -11.02 -3.73 5.17
CA PRO A 81 -10.66 -2.97 6.36
C PRO A 81 -9.49 -2.02 6.12
N ALA A 82 -8.44 -2.45 5.44
CA ALA A 82 -7.26 -1.62 5.17
C ALA A 82 -7.59 -0.38 4.30
N ILE A 83 -8.47 -0.53 3.30
CA ILE A 83 -8.99 0.58 2.49
C ILE A 83 -9.78 1.55 3.36
N SER A 84 -10.67 1.02 4.21
CA SER A 84 -11.53 1.82 5.08
C SER A 84 -10.70 2.62 6.09
N ASP A 85 -9.71 1.98 6.72
CA ASP A 85 -8.79 2.61 7.66
C ASP A 85 -7.99 3.73 7.00
N HIS A 86 -7.48 3.49 5.78
CA HIS A 86 -6.73 4.50 5.03
C HIS A 86 -7.59 5.71 4.64
N GLN A 87 -8.81 5.49 4.15
CA GLN A 87 -9.76 6.56 3.84
C GLN A 87 -10.09 7.37 5.10
N MET A 88 -10.34 6.71 6.22
CA MET A 88 -10.63 7.39 7.48
C MET A 88 -9.42 8.19 7.98
N LEU A 89 -8.21 7.64 7.86
CA LEU A 89 -6.96 8.30 8.25
C LEU A 89 -6.75 9.62 7.50
N TYR A 90 -7.03 9.64 6.19
CA TYR A 90 -6.81 10.82 5.35
C TYR A 90 -8.05 11.69 5.13
N ARG A 91 -9.22 11.31 5.67
CA ARG A 91 -10.49 12.01 5.47
C ARG A 91 -10.39 13.52 5.72
N ILE A 92 -9.85 13.92 6.86
CA ILE A 92 -9.74 15.36 7.20
C ILE A 92 -8.80 16.08 6.22
N PHE A 93 -7.67 15.45 5.87
CA PHE A 93 -6.73 16.02 4.90
C PHE A 93 -7.37 16.22 3.53
N SER A 94 -8.09 15.21 3.02
CA SER A 94 -8.79 15.29 1.75
C SER A 94 -9.87 16.37 1.77
N ASN A 95 -10.72 16.41 2.81
CA ASN A 95 -11.76 17.43 2.96
C ASN A 95 -11.17 18.84 2.97
N THR A 96 -10.08 19.07 3.71
CA THR A 96 -9.43 20.39 3.74
C THR A 96 -8.86 20.79 2.38
N LEU A 97 -8.34 19.84 1.59
CA LEU A 97 -7.86 20.15 0.24
C LEU A 97 -9.00 20.49 -0.72
N GLU A 98 -10.15 19.80 -0.61
CA GLU A 98 -11.36 20.12 -1.36
C GLU A 98 -11.90 21.52 -1.01
N GLU A 99 -11.98 21.85 0.28
CA GLU A 99 -12.40 23.19 0.75
C GLU A 99 -11.49 24.31 0.24
N LEU A 100 -10.20 24.01 0.03
CA LEU A 100 -9.21 24.94 -0.50
C LEU A 100 -9.14 24.96 -2.04
N GLY A 101 -9.96 24.15 -2.74
CA GLY A 101 -9.98 24.05 -4.20
C GLY A 101 -8.69 23.51 -4.82
N LYS A 102 -7.96 22.65 -4.07
CA LYS A 102 -6.69 22.05 -4.50
C LYS A 102 -6.83 20.64 -5.08
N ILE A 103 -8.07 20.16 -5.19
CA ILE A 103 -8.50 18.91 -5.84
C ILE A 103 -9.71 19.25 -6.70
#